data_AF-W0EBE2-F1
#
_entry.id   AF-W0EBE2-F1
#
_cell.length_a   1.000
_cell.length_b   1.000
_cell.length_c   1.000
_cell.angle_alpha   90.00
_cell.angle_beta   90.00
_cell.angle_gamma   90.00
#
_symmetry.space_group_name_H-M   'P 1'
#
loop_
_entity.id
_entity.type
_entity.pdbx_description
1 polymer ?
#
loop_
_entity_poly.entity_id
_entity_poly.type
_entity_poly.pdbx_seq_one_letter_code
_entity_poly.pdbx_strand_id
1 'polypeptide(L)'
;MRLWHEALLPYLPRQQLLGQHRECCALRGKGWGKKHATVDYVFKHSYLKLYHYHMEVIKEMEKRGYQVEPLWLQPKYRGKNCSHLETDILSKERIGKVEKESNACVYPEHDPEYLQECLENLACKGINLSNKTIVKTQL
;
A
#
# COMPACT_ATOMS: atom_id res chain seq x y z
N MET A 1 10.21 1.40 5.97
CA MET A 1 9.74 2.64 5.32
C MET A 1 8.31 2.87 5.80
N ARG A 2 7.44 3.64 5.15
CA ARG A 2 6.00 3.66 5.49
C ARG A 2 5.18 3.31 4.26
N LEU A 3 3.93 2.93 4.45
CA LEU A 3 2.96 3.01 3.36
C LEU A 3 2.53 4.47 3.22
N TRP A 4 2.66 5.05 2.03
CA TRP A 4 2.12 6.39 1.79
C TRP A 4 0.59 6.34 1.73
N HIS A 5 -0.07 7.38 2.23
CA HIS A 5 -1.51 7.53 2.05
C HIS A 5 -1.87 7.48 0.55
N GLU A 6 -2.95 6.78 0.17
CA GLU A 6 -3.30 6.47 -1.23
C GLU A 6 -3.52 7.74 -2.06
N ALA A 7 -4.14 8.75 -1.46
CA ALA A 7 -4.32 10.07 -2.06
C ALA A 7 -3.01 10.73 -2.55
N LEU A 8 -1.86 10.33 -2.00
CA LEU A 8 -0.55 10.85 -2.41
C LEU A 8 0.06 10.08 -3.58
N LEU A 9 -0.37 8.85 -3.88
CA LEU A 9 0.23 8.01 -4.93
C LEU A 9 0.38 8.76 -6.26
N PRO A 10 -0.64 9.49 -6.78
CA PRO A 10 -0.52 10.25 -8.03
C PRO A 10 0.51 11.39 -8.01
N TYR A 11 0.93 11.81 -6.82
CA TYR A 11 1.79 12.98 -6.62
C TYR A 11 3.21 12.61 -6.17
N LEU A 12 3.41 11.40 -5.64
CA LEU A 12 4.71 10.90 -5.22
C LEU A 12 5.75 11.04 -6.33
N PRO A 13 6.96 11.55 -6.06
CA PRO A 13 8.04 11.48 -7.03
C PRO A 13 8.44 10.04 -7.33
N ARG A 14 9.14 9.84 -8.45
CA ARG A 14 9.52 8.51 -8.96
C ARG A 14 10.15 7.63 -7.88
N GLN A 15 11.10 8.16 -7.12
CA GLN A 15 11.84 7.37 -6.13
C GLN A 15 10.92 6.85 -5.02
N GLN A 16 9.96 7.65 -4.57
CA GLN A 16 9.00 7.31 -3.52
C GLN A 16 7.99 6.29 -4.02
N LEU A 17 7.48 6.44 -5.25
CA LEU A 17 6.56 5.47 -5.84
C LEU A 17 7.23 4.10 -6.04
N LEU A 18 8.45 4.08 -6.59
CA LEU A 18 9.21 2.82 -6.74
C LEU A 18 9.60 2.22 -5.38
N GLY A 19 9.90 3.07 -4.39
CA GLY A 19 10.12 2.66 -3.02
C GLY A 19 8.89 2.02 -2.39
N GLN A 20 7.71 2.57 -2.66
CA GLN A 20 6.43 2.08 -2.18
C GLN A 20 6.14 0.67 -2.71
N HIS A 21 6.39 0.42 -4.00
CA HIS A 21 6.28 -0.92 -4.57
C HIS A 21 7.25 -1.91 -3.90
N ARG A 22 8.52 -1.53 -3.71
CA ARG A 22 9.50 -2.39 -3.02
C ARG A 22 9.08 -2.72 -1.58
N GLU A 23 8.51 -1.74 -0.87
CA GLU A 23 7.99 -1.96 0.48
C GLU A 23 6.83 -2.96 0.46
N CYS A 24 5.86 -2.81 -0.46
CA CYS A 24 4.75 -3.76 -0.61
C CYS A 24 5.25 -5.18 -0.92
N CYS A 25 6.25 -5.31 -1.80
CA CYS A 25 6.89 -6.58 -2.10
C CYS A 25 7.54 -7.22 -0.87
N ALA A 26 8.24 -6.42 -0.05
CA ALA A 26 8.88 -6.90 1.18
C ALA A 26 7.84 -7.35 2.22
N LEU A 27 6.79 -6.55 2.43
CA LEU A 27 5.71 -6.83 3.39
C LEU A 27 4.88 -8.05 2.98
N ARG A 28 4.57 -8.20 1.68
CA ARG A 28 3.88 -9.40 1.16
C ARG A 28 4.76 -10.64 1.23
N GLY A 29 6.08 -10.48 1.06
CA GLY A 29 7.06 -11.54 1.11
C GLY A 29 7.44 -11.97 2.53
N LYS A 30 8.75 -12.09 2.78
CA LYS A 30 9.31 -12.54 4.07
C LYS A 30 9.04 -11.59 5.24
N GLY A 31 8.56 -10.37 4.97
CA GLY A 31 8.20 -9.38 5.98
C GLY A 31 6.81 -9.59 6.58
N TRP A 32 5.95 -10.42 5.98
CA TRP A 32 4.59 -10.62 6.46
C TRP A 32 4.57 -11.12 7.92
N GLY A 33 3.83 -10.41 8.78
CA GLY A 33 3.66 -10.75 10.19
C GLY A 33 4.90 -10.50 11.06
N LYS A 34 5.94 -9.82 10.54
CA LYS A 34 7.13 -9.45 11.32
C LYS A 34 7.05 -8.01 11.79
N LYS A 35 7.45 -7.78 13.04
CA LYS A 35 7.46 -6.44 13.65
C LYS A 35 8.17 -5.42 12.76
N HIS A 36 7.52 -4.29 12.55
CA HIS A 36 7.92 -3.18 11.72
C HIS A 36 7.47 -1.85 12.33
N ALA A 37 8.43 -1.04 12.77
CA ALA A 37 8.21 0.14 13.61
C ALA A 37 7.11 1.12 13.16
N THR A 38 6.95 1.32 11.85
CA THR A 38 6.02 2.32 11.27
C THR A 38 4.85 1.73 10.47
N VAL A 39 4.80 0.41 10.26
CA VAL A 39 3.71 -0.21 9.46
C VAL A 39 3.10 -1.44 10.14
N ASP A 40 3.36 -1.63 11.44
CA ASP A 40 2.84 -2.77 12.20
C ASP A 40 1.30 -2.91 12.14
N TYR A 41 0.58 -1.80 11.95
CA TYR A 41 -0.88 -1.83 11.79
C TYR A 41 -1.33 -2.69 10.61
N VAL A 42 -0.53 -2.76 9.53
CA VAL A 42 -0.82 -3.57 8.34
C VAL A 42 -1.10 -5.03 8.70
N PHE A 43 -0.38 -5.58 9.68
CA PHE A 43 -0.49 -6.98 10.08
C PHE A 43 -1.64 -7.24 11.06
N LYS A 44 -2.32 -6.19 11.53
CA LYS A 44 -3.60 -6.32 12.27
C LYS A 44 -4.77 -6.56 11.32
N HIS A 45 -4.57 -6.34 10.02
CA HIS A 45 -5.55 -6.54 8.96
C HIS A 45 -5.25 -7.80 8.14
N SER A 46 -6.20 -8.17 7.28
CA SER A 46 -6.02 -9.27 6.34
C SER A 46 -4.88 -9.00 5.35
N TYR A 47 -4.20 -10.05 4.93
CA TYR A 47 -3.22 -10.01 3.85
C TYR A 47 -3.82 -9.40 2.58
N LEU A 48 -5.11 -9.67 2.32
CA LEU A 48 -5.83 -9.07 1.20
C LEU A 48 -5.85 -7.54 1.23
N LYS A 49 -5.94 -6.87 2.40
CA LYS A 49 -5.82 -5.39 2.46
C LYS A 49 -4.46 -4.92 1.93
N LEU A 50 -3.36 -5.59 2.31
CA LEU A 50 -2.03 -5.26 1.78
C LEU A 50 -1.92 -5.53 0.28
N TYR A 51 -2.53 -6.61 -0.20
CA TYR A 51 -2.63 -6.88 -1.63
C TYR A 51 -3.38 -5.74 -2.36
N HIS A 52 -4.54 -5.32 -1.88
CA HIS A 52 -5.33 -4.24 -2.48
C HIS A 52 -4.58 -2.90 -2.51
N TYR A 53 -3.92 -2.54 -1.40
CA TYR A 53 -3.06 -1.36 -1.37
C TYR A 53 -1.94 -1.47 -2.41
N HIS A 54 -1.30 -2.64 -2.52
CA HIS A 54 -0.26 -2.86 -3.54
C HIS A 54 -0.82 -2.71 -4.96
N MET A 55 -2.08 -3.09 -5.22
CA MET A 55 -2.68 -2.91 -6.55
C MET A 55 -2.84 -1.43 -6.91
N GLU A 56 -3.21 -0.54 -5.98
CA GLU A 56 -3.26 0.90 -6.26
C GLU A 56 -1.87 1.48 -6.57
N VAL A 57 -0.82 0.98 -5.91
CA VAL A 57 0.58 1.34 -6.22
C VAL A 57 0.96 0.88 -7.63
N ILE A 58 0.66 -0.37 -7.99
CA ILE A 58 0.97 -0.93 -9.32
C ILE A 58 0.20 -0.18 -10.40
N LYS A 59 -1.08 0.11 -10.19
CA LYS A 59 -1.92 0.87 -11.12
C LYS A 59 -1.34 2.26 -11.40
N GLU A 60 -0.89 2.98 -10.37
CA GLU A 60 -0.23 4.27 -10.58
C GLU A 60 1.15 4.11 -11.25
N MET A 61 1.87 3.02 -10.99
CA MET A 61 3.12 2.72 -11.68
C MET A 61 2.91 2.44 -13.18
N GLU A 62 1.96 1.58 -13.52
CA GLU A 62 1.59 1.23 -14.90
C GLU A 62 1.08 2.47 -15.65
N LYS A 63 0.25 3.30 -15.02
CA LYS A 63 -0.20 4.59 -15.56
C LYS A 63 0.96 5.52 -15.94
N ARG A 64 2.09 5.43 -15.23
CA ARG A 64 3.33 6.20 -15.53
C ARG A 64 4.28 5.46 -16.48
N GLY A 65 3.85 4.34 -17.07
CA GLY A 65 4.63 3.55 -18.02
C GLY A 65 5.66 2.62 -17.40
N TYR A 66 5.66 2.42 -16.08
CA TYR A 66 6.55 1.45 -15.44
C TYR A 66 6.04 0.03 -15.67
N GLN A 67 6.96 -0.89 -15.95
CA GLN A 67 6.67 -2.32 -16.08
C GLN A 67 6.86 -3.00 -14.72
N VAL A 68 5.80 -3.59 -14.20
CA VAL A 68 5.83 -4.42 -12.99
C VAL A 68 5.83 -5.90 -13.41
N GLU A 69 6.59 -6.72 -12.69
CA GLU A 69 6.59 -8.17 -12.91
C GLU A 69 5.16 -8.74 -12.70
N PRO A 70 4.54 -9.36 -13.72
CA PRO A 70 3.12 -9.77 -13.68
C PRO A 70 2.76 -10.70 -12.51
N LEU A 71 3.72 -11.47 -11.98
CA LEU A 71 3.48 -12.29 -10.80
C LEU A 71 3.00 -11.48 -9.59
N TRP A 72 3.40 -10.20 -9.46
CA TRP A 72 2.94 -9.33 -8.36
C TRP A 72 1.45 -8.99 -8.42
N LEU A 73 0.81 -9.13 -9.58
CA LEU A 73 -0.64 -9.00 -9.76
C LEU A 73 -1.39 -10.18 -9.13
N GLN A 74 -0.73 -11.30 -8.84
CA GLN A 74 -1.37 -12.44 -8.20
C GLN A 74 -1.39 -12.26 -6.67
N PRO A 75 -2.54 -12.44 -5.98
CA PRO A 75 -2.63 -12.23 -4.54
C PRO A 75 -1.73 -13.18 -3.76
N LYS A 76 -1.65 -14.45 -4.17
CA LYS A 76 -0.86 -15.47 -3.49
C LYS A 76 0.65 -15.33 -3.69
N TYR A 77 1.11 -14.52 -4.64
CA TYR A 77 2.53 -14.38 -4.92
C TYR A 77 3.21 -13.55 -3.82
N ARG A 78 4.36 -14.05 -3.35
CA ARG A 78 5.11 -13.50 -2.22
C ARG A 78 6.60 -13.28 -2.54
N GLY A 79 6.95 -13.31 -3.83
CA GLY A 79 8.33 -13.28 -4.31
C GLY A 79 8.94 -14.68 -4.45
N LYS A 80 9.97 -14.79 -5.30
CA LYS A 80 10.62 -16.06 -5.70
C LYS A 80 11.14 -16.91 -4.54
N ASN A 81 11.49 -16.28 -3.42
CA ASN A 81 12.08 -16.92 -2.24
C ASN A 81 11.06 -17.22 -1.12
N CYS A 82 9.76 -17.15 -1.43
CA CYS A 82 8.67 -17.49 -0.54
C CYS A 82 7.74 -18.47 -1.23
N SER A 83 7.23 -19.45 -0.48
CA SER A 83 6.07 -20.21 -0.91
C SER A 83 4.89 -19.27 -1.12
N HIS A 84 4.00 -19.66 -2.03
CA HIS A 84 2.74 -18.95 -2.24
C HIS A 84 1.95 -18.91 -0.94
N LEU A 85 1.16 -17.86 -0.74
CA LEU A 85 0.26 -17.78 0.41
C LEU A 85 -0.72 -18.96 0.36
N GLU A 86 -0.92 -19.64 1.49
CA GLU A 86 -1.82 -20.78 1.60
C GLU A 86 -3.24 -20.39 1.21
N THR A 87 -3.88 -21.25 0.42
CA THR A 87 -5.26 -21.03 -0.06
C THR A 87 -6.26 -20.89 1.08
N ASP A 88 -6.00 -21.58 2.19
CA ASP A 88 -6.88 -21.59 3.36
C ASP A 88 -6.83 -20.27 4.15
N ILE A 89 -5.70 -19.55 4.12
CA ILE A 89 -5.60 -18.22 4.70
C ILE A 89 -6.51 -17.27 3.92
N LEU A 90 -6.40 -17.28 2.58
CA LEU A 90 -7.23 -16.44 1.73
C LEU A 90 -8.71 -16.81 1.77
N SER A 91 -9.06 -18.09 1.90
CA SER A 91 -10.46 -18.49 2.02
C SER A 91 -11.07 -18.04 3.36
N LYS A 92 -10.32 -18.17 4.46
CA LYS A 92 -10.72 -17.65 5.78
C LYS A 92 -10.86 -16.12 5.78
N GLU A 93 -9.95 -15.40 5.12
CA GLU A 93 -10.03 -13.93 4.97
C GLU A 93 -11.22 -13.49 4.10
N ARG A 94 -11.64 -14.29 3.11
CA ARG A 94 -12.85 -14.00 2.30
C ARG A 94 -14.16 -14.30 3.06
N ILE A 95 -14.14 -15.28 3.96
CA ILE A 95 -15.30 -15.70 4.77
C ILE A 95 -15.45 -14.78 6.00
N GLY A 96 -14.33 -14.33 6.58
CA GLY A 96 -14.30 -13.32 7.64
C GLY A 96 -14.37 -11.93 7.05
N LYS A 97 -15.55 -11.51 6.58
CA LYS A 97 -15.91 -10.13 6.22
C LYS A 97 -14.84 -9.41 5.36
N VAL A 98 -15.09 -9.34 4.06
CA VAL A 98 -14.83 -8.06 3.37
C VAL A 98 -15.76 -7.06 4.05
N GLU A 99 -15.29 -6.43 5.12
CA GLU A 99 -15.96 -5.26 5.65
C GLU A 99 -15.96 -4.29 4.47
N LYS A 100 -17.15 -4.16 3.86
CA LYS A 100 -17.55 -2.98 3.11
C LYS A 100 -17.52 -1.83 4.10
N GLU A 101 -16.34 -1.45 4.56
CA GLU A 101 -16.13 -0.12 5.05
C GLU A 101 -16.15 0.73 3.80
N SER A 102 -17.21 1.51 3.69
CA SER A 102 -17.41 2.64 2.79
C SER A 102 -16.34 3.73 2.96
N ASN A 103 -15.10 3.35 3.26
CA ASN A 103 -13.97 4.24 3.42
C ASN A 103 -13.24 4.35 2.09
N ALA A 104 -12.94 5.60 1.69
CA ALA A 104 -12.23 5.92 0.46
C ALA A 104 -10.80 5.35 0.41
N CYS A 105 -10.26 4.84 1.53
CA CYS A 105 -8.90 4.33 1.69
C CYS A 105 -8.89 2.82 2.00
N VAL A 106 -7.81 2.12 1.65
CA VAL A 106 -7.67 0.66 1.86
C VAL A 106 -7.50 0.33 3.35
N TYR A 107 -6.79 1.19 4.09
CA TYR A 107 -6.60 1.07 5.52
C TYR A 107 -7.40 2.15 6.27
N PRO A 108 -8.09 1.80 7.37
CA PRO A 108 -8.75 2.80 8.20
C PRO A 108 -7.74 3.74 8.87
N GLU A 109 -6.50 3.30 9.11
CA GLU A 109 -5.40 4.14 9.61
C GLU A 109 -4.92 5.16 8.58
N HIS A 110 -5.36 5.10 7.32
CA HIS A 110 -5.09 6.14 6.32
C HIS A 110 -6.18 7.21 6.39
N ASP A 111 -6.28 7.83 7.56
CA ASP A 111 -7.17 8.94 7.88
C ASP A 111 -6.50 10.29 7.55
N PRO A 112 -7.21 11.43 7.70
CA PRO A 112 -6.65 12.76 7.45
C PRO A 112 -5.41 13.07 8.30
N GLU A 113 -5.34 12.57 9.53
CA GLU A 113 -4.18 12.73 10.41
C GLU A 113 -2.95 12.01 9.84
N TYR A 114 -3.11 10.77 9.38
CA TYR A 114 -2.04 10.00 8.72
C TYR A 114 -1.62 10.62 7.39
N LEU A 115 -2.56 11.19 6.64
CA LEU A 115 -2.25 11.97 5.43
C LEU A 115 -1.34 13.16 5.76
N GLN A 116 -1.65 13.89 6.83
CA GLN A 116 -0.86 15.03 7.27
C GLN A 116 0.56 14.60 7.69
N GLU A 117 0.70 13.53 8.46
CA GLU A 117 2.01 12.97 8.79
C GLU A 117 2.81 12.56 7.53
N CYS A 118 2.13 12.03 6.51
CA CYS A 118 2.76 11.67 5.24
C CYS A 118 3.29 12.91 4.52
N LEU A 119 2.52 13.99 4.49
CA LEU A 119 2.92 15.27 3.89
C LEU A 119 4.13 15.87 4.62
N GLU A 120 4.11 15.86 5.95
CA GLU A 120 5.23 16.32 6.78
C GLU A 120 6.49 15.48 6.54
N ASN A 121 6.35 14.15 6.43
CA ASN A 121 7.48 13.28 6.14
C ASN A 121 8.11 13.55 4.77
N LEU A 122 7.29 13.84 3.75
CA LEU A 122 7.78 14.25 2.43
C LEU A 122 8.46 15.63 2.51
N ALA A 123 7.87 16.58 3.23
CA ALA A 123 8.42 17.91 3.40
C ALA A 123 9.80 17.87 4.10
N CYS A 124 9.97 17.06 5.16
CA CYS A 124 11.27 16.83 5.81
C CYS A 124 12.32 16.22 4.88
N LYS A 125 11.90 15.54 3.80
CA LYS A 125 12.79 15.02 2.75
C LYS A 125 13.02 16.02 1.61
N GLY A 126 12.57 17.27 1.75
CA GLY A 126 12.65 18.30 0.72
C GLY A 126 11.64 18.14 -0.42
N ILE A 127 10.60 17.31 -0.24
CA ILE A 127 9.57 17.04 -1.24
C ILE A 127 8.29 17.76 -0.82
N ASN A 128 8.04 18.93 -1.39
CA ASN A 128 6.81 19.68 -1.11
C ASN A 128 5.75 19.40 -2.19
N LEU A 129 4.62 18.83 -1.79
CA LEU A 129 3.49 18.54 -2.69
C LEU A 129 2.44 19.67 -2.73
N SER A 130 2.60 20.75 -1.96
CA SER A 130 1.61 21.84 -1.79
C SER A 130 1.17 22.54 -3.08
N ASN A 131 1.96 22.45 -4.16
CA ASN A 131 1.63 23.08 -5.44
C ASN A 131 0.88 22.15 -6.41
N LYS A 132 0.65 20.89 -6.05
CA LYS A 132 -0.19 19.97 -6.80
C LYS A 132 -1.49 19.85 -6.01
N THR A 133 -2.61 20.22 -6.60
CA THR A 133 -3.92 20.24 -5.95
C THR A 133 -4.31 18.86 -5.41
N ILE A 134 -3.88 18.53 -4.20
CA ILE A 134 -4.40 17.43 -3.37
C ILE A 134 -5.71 17.95 -2.77
N VAL A 135 -6.67 18.32 -3.61
CA VAL A 135 -8.00 18.73 -3.13
C VAL A 135 -9.04 18.19 -4.09
N LYS A 136 -10.01 17.48 -3.49
CA LYS A 136 -11.26 16.93 -4.04
C LYS A 136 -11.25 15.44 -4.40
N THR A 137 -11.14 14.58 -3.38
CA THR A 137 -11.92 13.32 -3.37
C THR A 137 -12.42 12.97 -1.96
N GLN A 138 -13.02 13.93 -1.25
CA GLN A 138 -13.90 13.66 -0.11
C GLN A 138 -14.96 14.76 -0.05
N LEU A 139 -16.01 14.61 -0.85
CA LEU A 139 -17.37 15.10 -0.62
C LEU A 139 -18.32 14.02 -1.14
#